data_AF-A0A819FN01-F1
#
_entry.id   AF-A0A819FN01-F1
#
_cell.length_a   1.000
_cell.length_b   1.000
_cell.length_c   1.000
_cell.angle_alpha   90.00
_cell.angle_beta   90.00
_cell.angle_gamma   90.00
#
_symmetry.space_group_name_H-M   'P 1'
#
loop_
_entity.id
_entity.type
_entity.pdbx_description
1 polymer ?
#
loop_
_entity_poly.entity_id
_entity_poly.type
_entity_poly.pdbx_seq_one_letter_code
_entity_poly.pdbx_strand_id
1 'polypeptide(L)'
;MLTTTDQQKKCREDVDAVENFSKRYYDIFDTRRHDIDKFYQADAKLVWNGIEFNGQNAIAKHLVSLPATRHNIYALDFFPMNDLFPNEAKTYQVFVSGAVIYGPPGSTSVPKEKRLFSHIFVLTVDVNSLIWVIANECFRFHE
;
A
#
# COMPACT_ATOMS: atom_id res chain seq x y z
N MET A 1 -23.01 14.01 -19.49
CA MET A 1 -23.14 14.48 -18.10
C MET A 1 -23.57 13.27 -17.29
N LEU A 2 -22.75 12.76 -16.37
CA LEU A 2 -23.12 11.60 -15.55
C LEU A 2 -24.26 12.02 -14.61
N THR A 3 -25.25 11.15 -14.41
CA THR A 3 -26.31 11.41 -13.42
C THR A 3 -25.73 11.31 -12.01
N THR A 4 -26.35 11.99 -11.04
CA THR A 4 -25.92 11.95 -9.62
C THR A 4 -25.80 10.51 -9.10
N THR A 5 -26.67 9.61 -9.58
CA THR A 5 -26.67 8.18 -9.24
C THR A 5 -25.48 7.43 -9.83
N ASP A 6 -25.10 7.71 -11.07
CA ASP A 6 -23.95 7.08 -11.73
C ASP A 6 -22.62 7.50 -11.07
N GLN A 7 -22.53 8.77 -10.66
CA GLN A 7 -21.37 9.29 -9.92
C GLN A 7 -21.23 8.64 -8.55
N GLN A 8 -22.34 8.48 -7.82
CA GLN A 8 -22.36 7.81 -6.51
C GLN A 8 -21.98 6.33 -6.61
N LYS A 9 -22.45 5.64 -7.65
CA LYS A 9 -22.11 4.23 -7.87
C LYS A 9 -20.61 4.05 -8.16
N LYS A 10 -20.06 4.85 -9.08
CA LYS A 10 -18.64 4.81 -9.42
C LYS A 10 -17.75 5.10 -8.21
N CYS A 11 -18.12 6.10 -7.42
CA CYS A 11 -17.43 6.41 -6.17
C CYS A 11 -17.38 5.20 -5.22
N ARG A 12 -18.49 4.45 -5.09
CA ARG A 12 -18.53 3.25 -4.24
C ARG A 12 -17.62 2.13 -4.75
N GLU A 13 -17.60 1.87 -6.05
CA GLU A 13 -16.70 0.87 -6.65
C GLU A 13 -15.22 1.23 -6.44
N ASP A 14 -14.89 2.53 -6.49
CA ASP A 14 -13.55 3.04 -6.27
C ASP A 14 -13.12 2.84 -4.80
N VAL A 15 -14.01 3.18 -3.86
CA VAL A 15 -13.82 2.95 -2.42
C VAL A 15 -13.58 1.47 -2.14
N ASP A 16 -14.46 0.60 -2.63
CA ASP A 16 -14.36 -0.85 -2.41
C ASP A 16 -13.03 -1.41 -2.94
N ALA A 17 -12.56 -0.93 -4.10
CA ALA A 17 -11.29 -1.37 -4.68
C ALA A 17 -10.09 -1.00 -3.79
N VAL A 18 -10.02 0.26 -3.33
CA VAL A 18 -8.90 0.77 -2.53
C VAL A 18 -8.90 0.15 -1.13
N GLU A 19 -10.07 0.04 -0.48
CA GLU A 19 -10.19 -0.57 0.85
C GLU A 19 -9.81 -2.04 0.83
N ASN A 20 -10.33 -2.81 -0.13
CA ASN A 20 -10.02 -4.24 -0.26
C ASN A 20 -8.54 -4.47 -0.59
N PHE A 21 -7.96 -3.66 -1.46
CA PHE A 21 -6.52 -3.72 -1.77
C PHE A 21 -5.70 -3.46 -0.51
N SER A 22 -5.97 -2.36 0.19
CA SER A 22 -5.19 -1.92 1.35
C SER A 22 -5.29 -2.93 2.49
N LYS A 23 -6.49 -3.44 2.76
CA LYS A 23 -6.70 -4.51 3.74
C LYS A 23 -5.85 -5.74 3.41
N ARG A 24 -5.92 -6.21 2.16
CA ARG A 24 -5.15 -7.37 1.71
C ARG A 24 -3.64 -7.12 1.78
N TYR A 25 -3.17 -5.91 1.45
CA TYR A 25 -1.77 -5.53 1.53
C TYR A 25 -1.26 -5.67 2.98
N TYR A 26 -1.92 -5.04 3.96
CA TYR A 26 -1.51 -5.13 5.35
C TYR A 26 -1.65 -6.54 5.94
N ASP A 27 -2.71 -7.28 5.56
CA ASP A 27 -2.87 -8.68 5.96
C ASP A 27 -1.69 -9.54 5.48
N ILE A 28 -1.27 -9.38 4.20
CA ILE A 28 -0.09 -10.08 3.65
C ILE A 28 1.20 -9.59 4.31
N PHE A 29 1.34 -8.28 4.53
CA PHE A 29 2.51 -7.70 5.20
C PHE A 29 2.72 -8.35 6.57
N ASP A 30 1.65 -8.53 7.35
CA ASP A 30 1.72 -9.06 8.71
C ASP A 30 1.83 -10.58 8.77
N THR A 31 1.20 -11.31 7.83
CA THR A 31 1.07 -12.78 7.95
C THR A 31 1.91 -13.59 6.98
N ARG A 32 2.13 -13.08 5.75
CA ARG A 32 2.78 -13.81 4.65
C ARG A 32 3.66 -12.89 3.82
N ARG A 33 4.56 -12.16 4.48
CA ARG A 33 5.36 -11.11 3.85
C ARG A 33 6.23 -11.57 2.67
N HIS A 34 6.53 -12.87 2.55
CA HIS A 34 7.22 -13.43 1.39
C HIS A 34 6.41 -13.31 0.08
N ASP A 35 5.10 -13.08 0.15
CA ASP A 35 4.20 -12.84 -1.00
C ASP A 35 4.02 -11.34 -1.31
N ILE A 36 4.74 -10.43 -0.63
CA ILE A 36 4.51 -8.98 -0.75
C ILE A 36 4.94 -8.43 -2.12
N ASP A 37 5.85 -9.11 -2.81
CA ASP A 37 6.30 -8.77 -4.17
C ASP A 37 5.14 -8.66 -5.17
N LYS A 38 4.11 -9.51 -5.02
CA LYS A 38 2.90 -9.53 -5.86
C LYS A 38 2.06 -8.25 -5.82
N PHE A 39 2.34 -7.35 -4.87
CA PHE A 39 1.65 -6.07 -4.76
C PHE A 39 2.35 -4.95 -5.51
N TYR A 40 3.54 -5.17 -6.08
CA TYR A 40 4.33 -4.14 -6.73
C TYR A 40 4.50 -4.36 -8.23
N GLN A 41 4.58 -3.26 -8.97
CA GLN A 41 5.10 -3.28 -10.34
C GLN A 41 6.60 -3.64 -10.36
N ALA A 42 7.07 -4.18 -11.48
CA ALA A 42 8.46 -4.61 -11.64
C ALA A 42 9.46 -3.46 -11.38
N ASP A 43 9.13 -2.25 -11.82
CA ASP A 43 9.90 -1.02 -11.72
C ASP A 43 9.45 -0.09 -10.58
N ALA A 44 8.66 -0.60 -9.63
CA ALA A 44 8.14 0.18 -8.52
C ALA A 44 9.24 0.78 -7.64
N LYS A 45 8.94 1.87 -6.93
CA LYS A 45 9.88 2.53 -6.01
C LYS A 45 9.30 2.63 -4.60
N LEU A 46 10.12 2.35 -3.60
CA LEU A 46 9.81 2.54 -2.19
C LEU A 46 10.78 3.55 -1.57
N VAL A 47 10.24 4.52 -0.83
CA VAL A 47 10.99 5.36 0.09
C VAL A 47 10.62 4.99 1.52
N TRP A 48 11.46 4.24 2.21
CA TRP A 48 11.24 3.81 3.59
C TRP A 48 12.07 4.67 4.56
N ASN A 49 11.40 5.53 5.32
CA ASN A 49 12.03 6.50 6.24
C ASN A 49 13.15 7.33 5.58
N GLY A 50 13.00 7.65 4.29
CA GLY A 50 13.98 8.41 3.52
C GLY A 50 15.04 7.57 2.78
N ILE A 51 15.02 6.24 2.93
CA ILE A 51 15.90 5.33 2.19
C ILE A 51 15.16 4.80 0.96
N GLU A 52 15.77 4.91 -0.21
CA GLU A 52 15.18 4.47 -1.47
C GLU A 52 15.49 3.00 -1.80
N PHE A 53 14.47 2.29 -2.29
CA PHE A 53 14.56 0.93 -2.84
C PHE A 53 13.88 0.93 -4.21
N ASN A 54 14.63 0.53 -5.24
CA ASN A 54 14.18 0.60 -6.63
C ASN A 54 13.98 -0.80 -7.21
N GLY A 55 12.78 -1.06 -7.74
CA GLY A 55 12.34 -2.32 -8.32
C GLY A 55 11.75 -3.29 -7.30
N GLN A 56 10.80 -4.11 -7.77
CA GLN A 56 10.04 -5.09 -6.97
C GLN A 56 10.93 -5.96 -6.07
N ASN A 57 12.07 -6.45 -6.59
CA ASN A 57 12.97 -7.32 -5.85
C ASN A 57 13.64 -6.61 -4.66
N ALA A 58 14.13 -5.38 -4.86
CA ALA A 58 14.76 -4.61 -3.79
C ALA A 58 13.77 -4.26 -2.68
N ILE A 59 12.54 -3.92 -3.07
CA ILE A 59 11.42 -3.65 -2.16
C ILE A 59 11.09 -4.90 -1.35
N ALA A 60 10.78 -6.01 -2.02
CA ALA A 60 10.40 -7.25 -1.36
C ALA A 60 11.49 -7.74 -0.40
N LYS A 61 12.76 -7.70 -0.83
CA LYS A 61 13.91 -8.04 0.02
C LYS A 61 13.96 -7.19 1.28
N HIS A 62 13.76 -5.87 1.17
CA HIS A 62 13.74 -4.99 2.33
C HIS A 62 12.57 -5.30 3.27
N LEU A 63 11.34 -5.35 2.75
CA LEU A 63 10.15 -5.58 3.57
C LEU A 63 10.20 -6.94 4.28
N VAL A 64 10.60 -8.00 3.59
CA VAL A 64 10.79 -9.35 4.17
C VAL A 64 11.85 -9.36 5.28
N SER A 65 12.88 -8.50 5.19
CA SER A 65 13.92 -8.40 6.22
C SER A 65 13.47 -7.72 7.52
N LEU A 66 12.35 -7.00 7.50
CA LEU A 66 11.81 -6.36 8.70
C LEU A 66 11.37 -7.43 9.72
N PRO A 67 11.38 -7.12 11.03
CA PRO A 67 10.76 -8.00 12.04
C PRO A 67 9.29 -8.28 11.72
N ALA A 68 8.70 -9.30 12.36
CA ALA A 68 7.25 -9.53 12.26
C ALA A 68 6.47 -8.24 12.60
N THR A 69 5.35 -7.99 11.97
CA THR A 69 4.58 -6.74 12.19
C THR A 69 3.15 -7.05 12.56
N ARG A 70 2.52 -6.11 13.25
CA ARG A 70 1.07 -6.00 13.34
C ARG A 70 0.67 -4.55 13.12
N HIS A 71 -0.02 -4.27 12.02
CA HIS A 71 -0.53 -2.95 11.69
C HIS A 71 -1.93 -2.74 12.29
N ASN A 72 -2.19 -1.53 12.75
CA ASN A 72 -3.49 -1.05 13.13
C ASN A 72 -3.77 0.24 12.34
N ILE A 73 -4.68 0.17 11.38
CA ILE A 73 -4.99 1.26 10.46
C ILE A 73 -6.03 2.17 11.11
N TYR A 74 -5.74 3.47 11.17
CA TYR A 74 -6.64 4.46 11.77
C TYR A 74 -7.45 5.21 10.72
N ALA A 75 -6.80 5.59 9.63
CA ALA A 75 -7.44 6.27 8.52
C ALA A 75 -6.86 5.79 7.20
N LEU A 76 -7.75 5.71 6.22
CA LEU A 76 -7.44 5.46 4.82
C LEU A 76 -8.22 6.50 4.02
N ASP A 77 -7.54 7.18 3.11
CA ASP A 77 -8.13 8.12 2.17
C ASP A 77 -7.44 8.00 0.82
N PHE A 78 -8.08 8.45 -0.25
CA PHE A 78 -7.50 8.41 -1.59
C PHE A 78 -8.06 9.48 -2.52
N PHE A 79 -7.30 9.80 -3.55
CA PHE A 79 -7.80 10.60 -4.67
C PHE A 79 -7.46 9.98 -6.02
N PRO A 80 -8.36 10.11 -7.01
CA PRO A 80 -8.10 9.68 -8.38
C PRO A 80 -7.04 10.56 -9.05
N MET A 81 -6.15 9.91 -9.80
CA MET A 81 -5.05 10.54 -10.52
C MET A 81 -5.23 10.46 -12.06
N ASN A 82 -6.36 9.93 -12.53
CA ASN A 82 -6.59 9.64 -13.94
C ASN A 82 -6.43 10.87 -14.86
N ASP A 83 -6.77 12.06 -14.38
CA ASP A 83 -6.68 13.29 -15.19
C ASP A 83 -5.23 13.72 -15.46
N LEU A 84 -4.29 13.26 -14.63
CA LEU A 84 -2.85 13.48 -14.84
C LEU A 84 -2.25 12.48 -15.85
N PHE A 85 -2.94 11.35 -16.06
CA PHE A 85 -2.49 10.27 -16.93
C PHE A 85 -3.66 9.75 -17.81
N PRO A 86 -4.15 10.55 -18.78
CA PRO A 86 -5.42 10.28 -19.47
C PRO A 86 -5.47 8.99 -20.30
N ASN A 87 -4.31 8.41 -20.59
CA ASN A 87 -4.15 7.17 -21.37
C ASN A 87 -3.58 6.02 -20.54
N GLU A 88 -3.44 6.19 -19.23
CA GLU A 88 -2.93 5.15 -18.35
C GLU A 88 -4.06 4.40 -17.65
N ALA A 89 -3.68 3.29 -17.03
CA ALA A 89 -4.55 2.54 -16.16
C ALA A 89 -5.13 3.42 -15.06
N LYS A 90 -6.31 3.02 -14.55
CA LYS A 90 -6.97 3.66 -13.42
C LYS A 90 -5.99 3.75 -12.24
N THR A 91 -5.75 4.96 -11.75
CA THR A 91 -4.69 5.22 -10.79
C THR A 91 -5.20 6.09 -9.64
N TYR A 92 -4.79 5.75 -8.42
CA TYR A 92 -5.11 6.49 -7.20
C TYR A 92 -3.84 6.81 -6.43
N GLN A 93 -3.82 7.95 -5.76
CA GLN A 93 -2.91 8.18 -4.65
C GLN A 93 -3.64 7.86 -3.35
N VAL A 94 -3.11 6.90 -2.59
CA VAL A 94 -3.70 6.40 -1.35
C VAL A 94 -2.88 6.87 -0.16
N PHE A 95 -3.56 7.31 0.88
CA PHE A 95 -2.99 7.80 2.13
C PHE A 95 -3.48 6.91 3.25
N VAL A 96 -2.54 6.40 4.04
CA VAL A 96 -2.83 5.58 5.21
C VAL A 96 -2.09 6.15 6.41
N SER A 97 -2.80 6.25 7.52
CA SER A 97 -2.20 6.53 8.82
C SER A 97 -2.58 5.45 9.81
N GLY A 98 -1.67 5.13 10.71
CA GLY A 98 -1.89 4.05 11.67
C GLY A 98 -0.76 3.89 12.65
N ALA A 99 -0.74 2.73 13.29
CA ALA A 99 0.34 2.28 14.13
C ALA A 99 0.82 0.90 13.71
N VAL A 100 2.12 0.65 13.85
CA VAL A 100 2.73 -0.67 13.65
C VAL A 100 3.46 -1.10 14.93
N ILE A 101 3.41 -2.39 15.18
CA ILE A 101 4.02 -3.06 16.32
C ILE A 101 5.00 -4.12 15.76
N TYR A 102 6.30 -4.04 16.09
CA TYR A 102 7.39 -4.85 15.48
C TYR A 102 7.91 -5.98 16.35
N GLY A 103 7.70 -7.24 15.97
CA GLY A 103 8.02 -8.46 16.73
C GLY A 103 9.43 -8.45 17.30
N PRO A 104 9.69 -9.14 18.43
CA PRO A 104 11.05 -9.33 18.90
C PRO A 104 11.86 -10.01 17.78
N PRO A 105 13.14 -9.63 17.58
CA PRO A 105 13.99 -10.30 16.61
C PRO A 105 13.97 -11.82 16.82
N GLY A 106 13.53 -12.59 15.82
CA GLY A 106 13.47 -14.06 15.89
C GLY A 106 12.33 -14.66 16.73
N SER A 107 11.33 -13.89 17.18
CA SER A 107 10.19 -14.40 17.97
C SER A 107 8.85 -14.32 17.23
N THR A 108 7.96 -15.28 17.53
CA THR A 108 6.53 -15.29 17.13
C THR A 108 5.60 -14.61 18.15
N SER A 109 6.12 -14.10 19.28
CA SER A 109 5.35 -13.36 20.28
C SER A 109 5.40 -11.84 20.07
N VAL A 110 4.36 -11.11 20.49
CA VAL A 110 4.14 -9.67 20.25
C VAL A 110 5.18 -8.80 21.01
N PRO A 111 5.55 -7.59 20.53
CA PRO A 111 6.71 -6.80 20.93
C PRO A 111 6.46 -5.45 21.63
N LYS A 112 7.57 -4.83 22.05
CA LYS A 112 7.74 -3.76 23.04
C LYS A 112 7.56 -2.30 22.58
N GLU A 113 7.40 -1.98 21.29
CA GLU A 113 7.26 -0.57 20.88
C GLU A 113 6.25 -0.40 19.73
N LYS A 114 5.21 0.40 20.00
CA LYS A 114 4.19 0.83 19.04
C LYS A 114 4.68 2.12 18.40
N ARG A 115 4.77 2.16 17.06
CA ARG A 115 5.18 3.35 16.31
C ARG A 115 4.04 3.82 15.42
N LEU A 116 3.77 5.12 15.43
CA LEU A 116 2.83 5.72 14.48
C LEU A 116 3.51 5.87 13.13
N PHE A 117 2.73 5.78 12.05
CA PHE A 117 3.25 5.93 10.70
C PHE A 117 2.26 6.65 9.78
N SER A 118 2.84 7.24 8.73
CA SER A 118 2.15 7.64 7.51
C SER A 118 2.69 6.81 6.35
N HIS A 119 1.80 6.28 5.52
CA HIS A 119 2.12 5.47 4.36
C HIS A 119 1.30 6.00 3.18
N ILE A 120 2.00 6.41 2.12
CA ILE A 120 1.39 6.93 0.90
C ILE A 120 1.84 6.03 -0.25
N PHE A 121 0.91 5.55 -1.07
CA PHE A 121 1.24 4.76 -2.24
C PHE A 121 0.38 5.10 -3.45
N VAL A 122 0.97 4.97 -4.64
CA VAL A 122 0.30 5.10 -5.93
C VAL A 122 -0.18 3.72 -6.35
N LEU A 123 -1.50 3.55 -6.32
CA LEU A 123 -2.18 2.31 -6.67
C LEU A 123 -2.67 2.39 -8.12
N THR A 124 -2.26 1.46 -8.97
CA THR A 124 -2.64 1.42 -10.39
C THR A 124 -3.02 0.01 -10.83
N VAL A 125 -3.68 -0.13 -11.97
CA VAL A 125 -3.97 -1.44 -12.57
C VAL A 125 -2.83 -1.82 -13.51
N ASP A 126 -2.18 -2.94 -13.28
CA ASP A 126 -1.21 -3.48 -14.24
C ASP A 126 -1.93 -3.85 -15.55
N VAL A 127 -1.48 -3.28 -16.65
CA VAL A 127 -2.16 -3.41 -17.95
C VAL A 127 -2.14 -4.83 -18.51
N ASN A 128 -1.18 -5.66 -18.10
CA ASN A 128 -1.03 -7.02 -18.61
C ASN A 128 -1.86 -8.02 -17.81
N SER A 129 -1.84 -7.91 -16.49
CA SER A 129 -2.50 -8.84 -15.57
C SER A 129 -3.88 -8.37 -15.10
N LEU A 130 -4.22 -7.10 -15.32
CA LEU A 130 -5.47 -6.47 -14.89
C LEU A 130 -5.69 -6.52 -13.37
N ILE A 131 -4.60 -6.61 -12.60
CA ILE A 131 -4.64 -6.60 -11.14
C ILE A 131 -4.13 -5.25 -10.60
N TRP A 132 -4.63 -4.88 -9.43
CA TRP A 132 -4.15 -3.71 -8.69
C TRP A 132 -2.74 -3.94 -8.13
N VAL A 133 -1.85 -2.97 -8.36
CA VAL A 133 -0.43 -2.97 -7.96
C VAL A 133 0.04 -1.57 -7.55
N ILE A 134 1.11 -1.53 -6.76
CA ILE A 134 1.78 -0.31 -6.30
C ILE A 134 2.87 0.07 -7.31
N ALA A 135 2.78 1.29 -7.83
CA ALA A 135 3.80 1.89 -8.69
C ALA A 135 4.88 2.61 -7.85
N ASN A 136 4.47 3.34 -6.83
CA ASN A 136 5.38 4.07 -5.95
C ASN A 136 4.84 4.10 -4.52
N GLU A 137 5.73 4.05 -3.53
CA GLU A 137 5.39 4.03 -2.11
C GLU A 137 6.34 4.91 -1.30
N CYS A 138 5.81 5.57 -0.28
CA CYS A 138 6.56 6.26 0.75
C CYS A 138 6.01 5.88 2.12
N PHE A 139 6.85 5.32 2.98
CA PHE A 139 6.52 4.95 4.36
C PHE A 139 7.39 5.75 5.32
N ARG A 140 6.78 6.36 6.35
CA ARG A 140 7.50 7.15 7.34
C ARG A 140 6.89 6.98 8.72
N PHE A 141 7.75 6.75 9.72
CA PHE A 141 7.35 6.85 11.12
C PHE A 141 7.13 8.29 11.53
N HIS A 142 6.18 8.52 12.43
CA HIS A 142 6.11 9.77 13.17
C HIS A 142 7.22 9.76 14.23
N GLU A 143 7.82 10.92 14.49
CA GLU A 143 8.80 11.11 15.57
C GLU A 143 8.16 11.02 16.96
#